data_AF-A0A139MMW0-F1
#
_entry.id   AF-A0A139MMW0-F1
#
_cell.length_a   1.000
_cell.length_b   1.000
_cell.length_c   1.000
_cell.angle_alpha   90.00
_cell.angle_beta   90.00
_cell.angle_gamma   90.00
#
_symmetry.space_group_name_H-M   'P 1'
#
loop_
_entity.id
_entity.type
_entity.pdbx_description
1 polymer ?
#
loop_
_entity_poly.entity_id
_entity_poly.type
_entity_poly.pdbx_seq_one_letter_code
_entity_poly.pdbx_strand_id
1 'polypeptide(L)' 'MENGNIISDKELMSMGYNKATAQRIIKESRELLVERGFSFYDRKRLMIVPKTIVAEILGVQI' A
#
# COMPACT_ATOMS: atom_id res chain seq x y z
N MET A 1 16.83 4.19 -6.11
CA MET A 1 15.90 4.70 -7.13
C MET A 1 14.59 4.93 -6.41
N GLU A 2 14.33 6.18 -6.04
CA GLU A 2 13.12 6.59 -5.34
C GLU A 2 12.00 6.65 -6.38
N ASN A 3 11.30 5.53 -6.56
CA ASN A 3 10.06 5.54 -7.33
C ASN A 3 9.02 6.23 -6.45
N GLY A 4 8.96 7.57 -6.50
CA GLY A 4 8.14 8.41 -5.61
C GLY A 4 6.63 8.10 -5.61
N ASN A 5 6.16 7.20 -6.48
CA ASN A 5 4.76 6.83 -6.63
C ASN A 5 4.36 5.51 -5.97
N ILE A 6 5.31 4.69 -5.48
CA ILE A 6 5.01 3.44 -4.78
C ILE A 6 5.51 3.49 -3.33
N ILE A 7 4.88 2.69 -2.47
CA ILE A 7 5.23 2.56 -1.06
C ILE A 7 5.13 1.10 -0.62
N SER A 8 6.05 0.70 0.24
CA SER A 8 6.11 -0.62 0.85
C SER A 8 5.63 -0.65 2.30
N ASP A 9 5.35 -1.86 2.82
CA ASP A 9 5.10 -2.05 4.26
C ASP A 9 6.28 -1.56 5.11
N LYS A 10 7.51 -1.70 4.62
CA LYS A 10 8.72 -1.21 5.29
C LYS A 10 8.77 0.30 5.39
N GLU A 11 8.41 1.01 4.32
CA GLU A 11 8.35 2.47 4.34
C GLU A 11 7.25 2.96 5.30
N LEU A 12 6.08 2.31 5.29
CA LEU A 12 5.04 2.60 6.30
C LEU A 12 5.55 2.36 7.73
N MET A 13 6.35 1.31 7.96
CA MET A 13 6.97 1.10 9.26
C MET A 13 7.97 2.22 9.62
N SER A 14 8.75 2.70 8.66
CA SER A 14 9.63 3.87 8.85
C SER A 14 8.87 5.16 9.15
N MET A 15 7.60 5.28 8.74
CA MET A 15 6.72 6.39 9.08
C MET A 15 6.08 6.29 10.48
N GLY A 16 6.32 5.19 11.21
CA GLY A 16 5.84 4.99 12.57
C GLY A 16 4.65 4.03 12.71
N TYR A 17 4.17 3.44 11.62
CA TYR A 17 3.17 2.37 11.70
C TYR A 17 3.82 1.10 12.26
N ASN A 18 3.13 0.40 13.14
CA ASN A 18 3.58 -0.94 13.53
C ASN A 18 3.45 -1.91 12.34
N LYS A 19 4.18 -3.04 12.40
CA LYS A 19 4.21 -4.05 11.32
C LYS A 19 2.83 -4.56 10.91
N ALA A 20 1.94 -4.85 11.87
CA ALA A 20 0.62 -5.38 11.59
C ALA A 20 -0.25 -4.34 10.84
N THR A 21 -0.20 -3.08 11.28
CA THR A 21 -0.90 -1.97 10.65
C THR A 21 -0.36 -1.70 9.24
N ALA A 22 0.96 -1.65 9.06
CA ALA A 22 1.57 -1.46 7.75
C ALA A 22 1.14 -2.56 6.76
N GLN A 23 1.21 -3.83 7.17
CA GLN A 23 0.79 -4.95 6.33
C GLN A 23 -0.71 -4.94 6.02
N ARG A 24 -1.53 -4.51 6.98
CA ARG A 24 -2.99 -4.34 6.77
C ARG A 24 -3.27 -3.26 5.73
N ILE A 25 -2.62 -2.11 5.82
CA ILE A 25 -2.76 -1.01 4.85
C ILE A 25 -2.41 -1.50 3.44
N ILE A 26 -1.29 -2.21 3.28
CA ILE A 26 -0.89 -2.78 1.98
C ILE A 26 -1.92 -3.79 1.47
N LYS A 27 -2.50 -4.61 2.36
CA LYS A 27 -3.54 -5.57 1.98
C LYS A 27 -4.80 -4.86 1.48
N GLU A 28 -5.34 -3.92 2.24
CA GLU A 28 -6.53 -3.15 1.87
C GLU A 28 -6.31 -2.39 0.55
N SER A 29 -5.13 -1.82 0.37
CA SER A 29 -4.74 -1.14 -0.87
C SER A 29 -4.74 -2.07 -2.09
N ARG A 30 -4.27 -3.31 -1.92
CA ARG A 30 -4.29 -4.32 -2.99
C ARG A 30 -5.72 -4.75 -3.30
N GLU A 31 -6.54 -4.98 -2.28
CA GLU A 31 -7.94 -5.38 -2.46
C GLU A 31 -8.71 -4.31 -3.25
N LEU A 32 -8.55 -3.03 -2.90
CA LEU A 32 -9.14 -1.92 -3.65
C LEU A 32 -8.67 -1.84 -5.11
N LEU A 33 -7.38 -2.11 -5.36
CA LEU A 33 -6.84 -2.16 -6.73
C LEU A 33 -7.41 -3.33 -7.53
N VAL A 34 -7.56 -4.50 -6.91
CA VAL A 34 -8.18 -5.67 -7.55
C VAL A 34 -9.64 -5.39 -7.87
N GLU A 35 -10.39 -4.76 -6.96
CA GLU A 35 -11.78 -4.33 -7.19
C GLU A 35 -11.89 -3.34 -8.37
N ARG A 36 -10.88 -2.50 -8.57
CA ARG A 36 -10.78 -1.57 -9.71
C ARG A 36 -10.31 -2.22 -11.01
N GLY A 37 -10.11 -3.54 -11.04
CA GLY A 37 -9.71 -4.30 -12.23
C GLY A 37 -8.20 -4.49 -12.40
N PHE A 38 -7.37 -4.06 -11.44
CA PHE A 38 -5.92 -4.26 -11.49
C PHE A 38 -5.52 -5.63 -10.90
N SER A 39 -5.75 -6.70 -11.66
CA SER A 39 -5.45 -8.09 -11.26
C SER A 39 -3.98 -8.35 -10.87
N PHE A 40 -3.05 -7.49 -11.30
CA PHE A 40 -1.65 -7.55 -10.89
C PHE A 40 -1.47 -7.55 -9.35
N TYR A 41 -2.35 -6.87 -8.62
CA TYR A 41 -2.26 -6.70 -7.17
C TYR A 41 -2.85 -7.85 -6.35
N ASP A 42 -3.47 -8.86 -6.98
CA ASP A 42 -4.03 -10.07 -6.32
C ASP A 42 -2.95 -11.03 -5.76
N ARG A 43 -1.68 -10.62 -5.80
CA ARG A 43 -0.56 -11.41 -5.31
C ARG A 43 -0.42 -11.27 -3.79
N LYS A 44 -0.67 -12.36 -3.05
CA LYS A 44 -0.58 -12.40 -1.58
C LYS A 44 0.73 -11.87 -0.97
N ARG A 45 1.85 -11.95 -1.71
CA ARG A 45 3.19 -11.53 -1.25
C ARG A 45 3.69 -10.22 -1.86
N LEU A 46 2.83 -9.50 -2.60
CA LEU A 46 3.18 -8.17 -3.10
C LEU A 46 3.07 -7.17 -1.95
N MET A 47 4.21 -6.68 -1.48
CA MET A 47 4.29 -5.76 -0.34
C MET A 47 4.42 -4.30 -0.76
N ILE A 48 4.04 -3.97 -2.00
CA ILE A 48 4.14 -2.63 -2.58
C ILE A 48 2.84 -2.25 -3.26
N VAL A 49 2.45 -0.99 -3.13
CA VAL A 49 1.27 -0.39 -3.74
C VAL A 49 1.53 1.08 -4.11
N PRO A 50 0.73 1.70 -4.97
CA PRO A 50 0.82 3.13 -5.25
C PRO A 50 0.50 3.96 -3.99
N LYS A 51 1.26 5.04 -3.75
CA LYS A 51 1.02 5.96 -2.62
C LYS A 51 -0.36 6.59 -2.68
N THR A 52 -0.86 6.89 -3.88
CA THR A 52 -2.19 7.48 -4.08
C THR A 52 -3.32 6.62 -3.52
N ILE A 53 -3.21 5.30 -3.62
CA ILE A 53 -4.20 4.36 -3.08
C ILE A 53 -4.11 4.30 -1.56
N VAL A 54 -2.89 4.34 -1.01
CA VAL A 54 -2.69 4.39 0.45
C VAL A 54 -3.21 5.70 1.03
N ALA A 55 -2.96 6.81 0.35
CA ALA A 55 -3.49 8.14 0.69
C ALA A 55 -5.02 8.15 0.73
N GLU A 56 -5.66 7.50 -0.23
CA GLU A 56 -7.10 7.33 -0.30
C GLU A 56 -7.64 6.53 0.90
N ILE A 57 -7.01 5.40 1.23
CA ILE A 57 -7.42 4.54 2.35
C ILE A 57 -7.25 5.23 3.70
N LEU A 58 -6.16 5.97 3.88
CA LEU A 58 -5.87 6.65 5.13
C LEU A 58 -6.56 8.02 5.25
N GLY A 59 -7.12 8.55 4.15
CA GLY A 59 -7.74 9.88 4.12
C GLY A 59 -6.73 11.03 4.32
N VAL A 60 -5.45 10.80 4.01
CA VAL A 60 -4.36 11.78 4.19
C VAL A 60 -3.45 11.84 2.95
N GLN A 61 -2.68 12.92 2.80
CA GLN A 61 -1.63 12.98 1.78
C GLN A 61 -0.32 12.34 2.30
N ILE A 62 0.39 11.61 1.44
CA ILE A 62 1.57 10.78 1.77
C ILE A 62 2.63 10.87 0.66
#